data_AF-A0A662UZ89-F1
#
_entry.id   AF-A0A662UZ89-F1
#
_cell.length_a   1.000
_cell.length_b   1.000
_cell.length_c   1.000
_cell.angle_alpha   90.00
_cell.angle_beta   90.00
_cell.angle_gamma   90.00
#
_symmetry.space_group_name_H-M   'P 1'
#
loop_
_entity.id
_entity.type
_entity.pdbx_description
1 polymer ?
#
loop_
_entity_poly.entity_id
_entity_poly.type
_entity_poly.pdbx_seq_one_letter_code
_entity_poly.pdbx_strand_id
1 'polypeptide(L)'
;MISRVIGAIVITLFIAVFSLVIALGGLGYILPPENVRELARQYLLIAYNPFNKTFTVFSPEAVTSIVWDFRGLDTLFETVVFYLAIIGSVALARGIKPSKPEKDISQYGLSPIVKTVTRITVGMILAIAASIALHGHLTPGGGFQGGATAAVVPLLVLVIFSKYYLETRGVSKNAMLSIRSLGLIGIGLTAFIVLIVGLMSGTNAYVFQNQPKPDAPVGLPALFDGQVISGTLWFFNLFEMFAVAAGFTIVFLLLSIPERDVFKYLKEEGEEY
;
A
#
# COMPACT_ATOMS: atom_id res chain seq x y z
N MET A 1 -12.40 16.09 29.68
CA MET A 1 -12.98 16.95 28.62
C MET A 1 -12.06 18.12 28.30
N ILE A 2 -11.65 18.89 29.32
CA ILE A 2 -10.73 20.05 29.20
C ILE A 2 -9.39 19.70 28.52
N SER A 3 -8.75 18.58 28.87
CA SER A 3 -7.49 18.14 28.24
C SER A 3 -7.60 17.84 26.74
N ARG A 4 -8.74 17.29 26.28
CA ARG A 4 -9.00 17.01 24.86
C ARG A 4 -9.25 18.30 24.08
N VAL A 5 -9.95 19.27 24.68
CA VAL A 5 -10.20 20.59 24.10
C VAL A 5 -8.89 21.37 23.99
N ILE A 6 -8.06 21.37 25.04
CA ILE A 6 -6.72 21.98 25.00
C ILE A 6 -5.86 21.34 23.91
N GLY A 7 -5.83 20.01 23.81
CA GLY A 7 -5.10 19.31 22.76
C GLY A 7 -5.55 19.72 21.35
N ALA A 8 -6.87 19.79 21.11
CA ALA A 8 -7.42 20.21 19.82
C ALA A 8 -7.06 21.68 19.50
N ILE A 9 -7.12 22.58 20.50
CA ILE A 9 -6.72 23.98 20.34
C ILE A 9 -5.23 24.06 19.98
N VAL A 10 -4.36 23.37 20.72
CA VAL A 10 -2.91 23.39 20.48
C VAL A 10 -2.57 22.89 19.07
N ILE A 11 -3.17 21.77 18.63
CA ILE A 11 -2.95 21.23 17.28
C ILE A 11 -3.44 22.23 16.22
N THR A 12 -4.64 22.80 16.41
CA THR A 12 -5.20 23.78 15.46
C THR A 12 -4.32 25.02 15.37
N LEU A 13 -3.84 25.51 16.52
CA LEU A 13 -2.97 26.69 16.59
C LEU A 13 -1.61 26.40 15.96
N PHE A 14 -1.05 25.21 16.20
CA PHE A 14 0.19 24.77 15.56
C PHE A 14 0.04 24.73 14.04
N ILE A 15 -1.03 24.12 13.52
CA ILE A 15 -1.30 24.06 12.08
C ILE A 15 -1.48 25.46 11.50
N ALA A 16 -2.25 26.33 12.17
CA ALA A 16 -2.50 27.69 11.71
C ALA A 16 -1.22 28.53 11.70
N VAL A 17 -0.42 28.46 12.76
CA VAL A 17 0.87 29.16 12.85
C VAL A 17 1.85 28.62 11.81
N PHE A 18 1.96 27.31 11.67
CA PHE A 18 2.85 26.70 10.68
C PHE A 18 2.43 27.06 9.25
N SER A 19 1.13 27.02 8.94
CA SER A 19 0.59 27.44 7.65
C SER A 19 0.83 28.93 7.38
N LEU A 20 0.66 29.80 8.39
CA LEU A 20 0.96 31.23 8.29
C LEU A 20 2.46 31.47 8.08
N VAL A 21 3.32 30.77 8.82
CA VAL A 21 4.78 30.85 8.65
C VAL A 21 5.16 30.47 7.23
N ILE A 22 4.59 29.40 6.67
CA ILE A 22 4.81 29.02 5.27
C ILE A 22 4.29 30.11 4.32
N ALA A 23 3.06 30.60 4.51
CA ALA A 23 2.44 31.60 3.65
C ALA A 23 3.19 32.94 3.64
N LEU A 24 3.82 33.31 4.76
CA LEU A 24 4.66 34.49 4.89
C LEU A 24 6.10 34.27 4.38
N GLY A 25 6.39 33.14 3.73
CA GLY A 25 7.71 32.86 3.18
C GLY A 25 8.73 32.42 4.24
N GLY A 26 8.29 31.81 5.34
CA GLY A 26 9.17 31.21 6.36
C GLY A 26 10.02 30.05 5.85
N LEU A 27 9.70 29.51 4.67
CA LEU A 27 10.53 28.57 3.91
C LEU A 27 11.41 29.28 2.85
N GLY A 28 11.42 30.61 2.83
CA GLY A 28 12.02 31.47 1.81
C GLY A 28 11.01 31.91 0.75
N TYR A 29 11.03 33.19 0.38
CA TYR A 29 10.14 33.79 -0.65
C TYR A 29 10.33 33.22 -2.07
N ILE A 30 11.37 32.41 -2.28
CA ILE A 30 11.78 31.83 -3.57
C ILE A 30 11.41 30.34 -3.64
N LEU A 31 10.82 29.76 -2.57
CA LEU A 31 10.41 28.36 -2.53
C LEU A 31 8.88 28.24 -2.41
N PRO A 32 8.23 27.45 -3.30
CA PRO A 32 8.81 26.76 -4.46
C PRO A 32 9.18 27.74 -5.60
N PRO A 33 10.23 27.44 -6.40
CA PRO A 33 10.60 28.26 -7.53
C PRO A 33 9.48 28.27 -8.58
N GLU A 34 9.30 29.40 -9.28
CA GLU A 34 8.28 29.55 -10.33
C GLU A 34 8.47 28.55 -11.48
N ASN A 35 9.72 28.17 -11.76
CA ASN A 35 10.08 27.21 -12.79
C ASN A 35 10.32 25.82 -12.20
N VAL A 36 9.93 24.79 -12.96
CA VAL A 36 10.23 23.40 -12.66
C VAL A 36 11.74 23.19 -12.70
N ARG A 37 12.28 22.53 -11.66
CA ARG A 37 13.70 22.18 -11.59
C ARG A 37 14.09 21.27 -12.76
N GLU A 38 15.32 21.39 -13.26
CA GLU A 38 15.78 20.62 -14.42
C GLU A 38 15.57 19.11 -14.26
N LEU A 39 15.89 18.54 -13.10
CA LEU A 39 15.66 17.11 -12.83
C LEU A 39 14.18 16.72 -12.94
N ALA A 40 13.26 17.55 -12.44
CA ALA A 40 11.83 17.29 -12.53
C ALA A 40 11.34 17.43 -13.98
N ARG A 41 11.89 18.38 -14.74
CA ARG A 41 11.63 18.49 -16.18
C ARG A 41 12.06 17.22 -16.91
N GLN A 42 13.24 16.68 -16.59
CA GLN A 42 13.71 15.43 -17.18
C GLN A 42 12.74 14.30 -16.87
N TYR A 43 12.35 14.06 -15.61
CA TYR A 43 11.38 13.02 -15.26
C TYR A 43 10.07 13.13 -16.07
N LEU A 44 9.53 14.33 -16.23
CA LEU A 44 8.31 14.54 -17.01
C LEU A 44 8.51 14.22 -18.50
N LEU A 45 9.67 14.59 -19.07
CA LEU A 45 9.99 14.33 -20.48
C LEU A 45 10.19 12.85 -20.79
N ILE A 46 10.68 12.06 -19.83
CA ILE A 46 10.99 10.64 -20.04
C ILE A 46 9.96 9.69 -19.41
N ALA A 47 8.99 10.15 -18.62
CA ALA A 47 7.90 9.30 -18.13
C ALA A 47 7.12 8.66 -19.30
N TYR A 48 6.73 9.48 -20.28
CA TYR A 48 6.03 9.02 -21.48
C TYR A 48 6.55 9.72 -22.74
N ASN A 49 7.48 9.08 -23.44
CA ASN A 49 8.00 9.55 -24.74
C ASN A 49 8.09 8.41 -25.76
N PRO A 50 7.02 8.18 -26.54
CA PRO A 50 6.98 7.10 -27.53
C PRO A 50 8.03 7.19 -28.64
N PHE A 51 8.59 8.38 -28.86
CA PHE A 51 9.62 8.63 -29.88
C PHE A 51 11.02 8.26 -29.41
N ASN A 52 11.25 8.20 -28.09
CA ASN A 52 12.53 7.86 -27.50
C ASN A 52 12.43 6.58 -26.65
N LYS A 53 12.34 5.45 -27.33
CA LYS A 53 12.07 4.12 -26.73
C LYS A 53 13.12 3.65 -25.71
N THR A 54 14.34 4.19 -25.74
CA THR A 54 15.45 3.76 -24.87
C THR A 54 15.57 4.56 -23.57
N PHE A 55 14.81 5.65 -23.42
CA PHE A 55 14.82 6.46 -22.21
C PHE A 55 13.44 6.57 -21.56
N THR A 56 12.39 6.20 -22.27
CA THR A 56 11.01 6.33 -21.80
C THR A 56 10.62 5.22 -20.83
N VAL A 57 9.81 5.54 -19.82
CA VAL A 57 9.17 4.57 -18.92
C VAL A 57 7.89 4.00 -19.56
N PHE A 58 7.31 4.71 -20.53
CA PHE A 58 6.01 4.40 -21.14
C PHE A 58 4.86 4.42 -20.12
N SER A 59 4.92 5.28 -19.12
CA SER A 59 3.82 5.52 -18.16
C SER A 59 3.42 7.00 -18.18
N PRO A 60 2.17 7.32 -18.57
CA PRO A 60 1.65 8.69 -18.50
C PRO A 60 1.67 9.28 -17.09
N GLU A 61 1.57 8.44 -16.05
CA GLU A 61 1.60 8.86 -14.66
C GLU A 61 3.05 9.00 -14.18
N ALA A 62 3.49 10.25 -14.00
CA ALA A 62 4.88 10.58 -13.71
C ALA A 62 5.32 10.11 -12.32
N VAL A 63 4.43 10.10 -11.32
CA VAL A 63 4.80 9.68 -9.96
C VAL A 63 5.13 8.20 -9.94
N THR A 64 4.30 7.37 -10.56
CA THR A 64 4.45 5.93 -10.74
C THR A 64 5.73 5.62 -11.48
N SER A 65 6.03 6.40 -12.53
CA SER A 65 7.32 6.31 -13.25
C SER A 65 8.50 6.58 -12.32
N ILE A 66 8.40 7.60 -11.46
CA ILE A 66 9.44 7.95 -10.51
C ILE A 66 9.61 6.86 -9.45
N VAL A 67 8.55 6.43 -8.79
CA VAL A 67 8.65 5.52 -7.65
C VAL A 67 9.02 4.10 -8.06
N TRP A 68 8.63 3.62 -9.24
CA TRP A 68 8.92 2.24 -9.66
C TRP A 68 10.12 2.10 -10.61
N ASP A 69 10.31 3.02 -11.57
CA ASP A 69 11.40 2.90 -12.55
C ASP A 69 12.65 3.67 -12.09
N PHE A 70 12.52 4.97 -11.78
CA PHE A 70 13.68 5.80 -11.42
C PHE A 70 14.17 5.57 -9.99
N ARG A 71 13.24 5.32 -9.07
CA ARG A 71 13.48 5.20 -7.62
C ARG A 71 12.88 3.92 -7.05
N GLY A 72 12.83 2.85 -7.85
CA GLY A 72 12.27 1.55 -7.46
C GLY A 72 12.82 0.98 -6.15
N LEU A 73 14.10 1.22 -5.86
CA LEU A 73 14.73 0.81 -4.61
C LEU A 73 14.15 1.52 -3.38
N ASP A 74 13.77 2.79 -3.51
CA ASP A 74 13.18 3.54 -2.40
C ASP A 74 11.80 2.97 -2.04
N THR A 75 10.99 2.65 -3.04
CA THR A 75 9.66 2.02 -2.88
C THR A 75 9.78 0.59 -2.35
N LEU A 76 10.79 -0.16 -2.79
CA LEU A 76 11.11 -1.47 -2.22
C LEU A 76 11.44 -1.35 -0.72
N PHE A 77 12.29 -0.39 -0.34
CA PHE A 77 12.64 -0.19 1.07
C PHE A 77 11.48 0.33 1.90
N GLU A 78 10.61 1.18 1.36
CA GLU A 78 9.34 1.55 2.01
C GLU A 78 8.51 0.30 2.31
N THR A 79 8.35 -0.58 1.32
CA THR A 79 7.63 -1.85 1.47
C THR A 79 8.28 -2.77 2.51
N VAL A 80 9.60 -2.82 2.58
CA VAL A 80 10.36 -3.58 3.59
C VAL A 80 10.15 -3.00 4.99
N VAL A 81 10.22 -1.68 5.15
CA VAL A 81 9.96 -1.03 6.45
C VAL A 81 8.53 -1.32 6.91
N PHE A 82 7.54 -1.21 6.01
CA PHE A 82 6.18 -1.61 6.32
C PHE A 82 6.10 -3.10 6.69
N TYR A 83 6.86 -3.97 6.03
CA TYR A 83 6.97 -5.37 6.40
C TYR A 83 7.49 -5.63 7.80
N LEU A 84 8.56 -4.97 8.18
CA LEU A 84 9.10 -5.07 9.52
C LEU A 84 8.10 -4.59 10.57
N ALA A 85 7.34 -3.53 10.30
CA ALA A 85 6.30 -3.04 11.20
C ALA A 85 5.18 -4.07 11.42
N ILE A 86 4.73 -4.76 10.36
CA ILE A 86 3.71 -5.81 10.45
C ILE A 86 4.25 -7.03 11.21
N ILE A 87 5.47 -7.48 10.91
CA ILE A 87 6.08 -8.62 11.62
C ILE A 87 6.30 -8.28 13.10
N GLY A 88 6.75 -7.06 13.41
CA GLY A 88 6.83 -6.56 14.78
C GLY A 88 5.48 -6.59 15.49
N SER A 89 4.42 -6.15 14.82
CA SER A 89 3.04 -6.21 15.37
C SER A 89 2.59 -7.64 15.64
N VAL A 90 2.86 -8.57 14.71
CA VAL A 90 2.55 -10.00 14.88
C VAL A 90 3.37 -10.63 16.01
N ALA A 91 4.64 -10.23 16.16
CA ALA A 91 5.52 -10.70 17.23
C ALA A 91 5.05 -10.22 18.61
N LEU A 92 4.59 -8.97 18.72
CA LEU A 92 4.00 -8.43 19.95
C LEU A 92 2.70 -9.16 20.33
N ALA A 93 1.92 -9.60 19.34
CA ALA A 93 0.69 -10.36 19.56
C ALA A 93 0.92 -11.88 19.66
N ARG A 94 2.17 -12.34 19.75
CA ARG A 94 2.51 -13.77 19.83
C ARG A 94 2.03 -14.34 21.17
N GLY A 95 1.55 -15.58 21.16
CA GLY A 95 1.08 -16.26 22.38
C GLY A 95 -0.33 -15.87 22.83
N ILE A 96 -0.81 -14.68 22.46
CA ILE A 96 -2.17 -14.24 22.77
C ILE A 96 -3.18 -15.11 22.03
N LYS A 97 -3.93 -15.92 22.78
CA LYS A 97 -5.02 -16.76 22.27
C LYS A 97 -6.33 -15.99 22.37
N PRO A 98 -6.96 -15.59 21.24
CA PRO A 98 -8.25 -14.93 21.27
C PRO A 98 -9.30 -15.84 21.91
N SER A 99 -10.11 -15.28 22.80
CA SER A 99 -11.26 -15.98 23.35
C SER A 99 -12.22 -16.40 22.24
N LYS A 100 -12.84 -17.59 22.39
CA LYS A 100 -13.93 -18.04 21.52
C LYS A 100 -15.12 -17.06 21.63
N PRO A 101 -15.94 -16.93 20.57
CA PRO A 101 -17.15 -16.11 20.65
C PRO A 101 -18.07 -16.66 21.75
N GLU A 102 -18.54 -15.78 22.64
CA GLU A 102 -19.45 -16.11 23.74
C GLU A 102 -20.89 -16.33 23.27
N LYS A 103 -21.24 -15.73 22.13
CA LYS A 103 -22.54 -15.81 21.49
C LYS A 103 -22.41 -16.39 20.09
N ASP A 104 -23.52 -16.75 19.48
CA ASP A 104 -23.52 -17.07 18.05
C ASP A 104 -23.05 -15.86 17.22
N ILE A 105 -22.26 -16.09 16.19
CA ILE A 105 -21.66 -15.06 15.31
C ILE A 105 -22.75 -14.15 14.73
N SER A 106 -23.93 -14.72 14.45
CA SER A 106 -25.11 -14.01 13.94
C SER A 106 -25.57 -12.86 14.85
N GLN A 107 -25.29 -12.96 16.15
CA GLN A 107 -25.71 -11.99 17.18
C GLN A 107 -24.70 -10.84 17.37
N TYR A 108 -23.52 -10.91 16.76
CA TYR A 108 -22.56 -9.81 16.78
C TYR A 108 -22.83 -8.78 15.68
N GLY A 109 -22.34 -7.56 15.89
CA GLY A 109 -22.33 -6.49 14.89
C GLY A 109 -23.51 -5.52 15.01
N LEU A 110 -23.58 -4.61 14.06
CA LEU A 110 -24.57 -3.53 14.00
C LEU A 110 -25.91 -4.01 13.41
N SER A 111 -26.84 -3.08 13.26
CA SER A 111 -28.20 -3.36 12.80
C SER A 111 -28.25 -4.06 11.42
N PRO A 112 -29.31 -4.84 11.12
CA PRO A 112 -29.46 -5.48 9.82
C PRO A 112 -29.41 -4.52 8.64
N ILE A 113 -29.88 -3.28 8.82
CA ILE A 113 -29.83 -2.22 7.81
C ILE A 113 -28.37 -1.88 7.48
N VAL A 114 -27.54 -1.63 8.50
CA VAL A 114 -26.12 -1.30 8.32
C VAL A 114 -25.37 -2.48 7.67
N LYS A 115 -25.65 -3.71 8.09
CA LYS A 115 -25.07 -4.93 7.48
C LYS A 115 -25.42 -5.05 5.99
N THR A 116 -26.66 -4.76 5.61
CA THR A 116 -27.11 -4.83 4.20
C THR A 116 -26.43 -3.76 3.35
N VAL A 117 -26.42 -2.50 3.80
CA VAL A 117 -25.74 -1.40 3.10
C VAL A 117 -24.25 -1.72 2.91
N THR A 118 -23.60 -2.24 3.96
CA THR A 118 -22.17 -2.58 3.92
C THR A 118 -21.86 -3.62 2.84
N ARG A 119 -22.72 -4.62 2.62
CA ARG A 119 -22.48 -5.64 1.57
C ARG A 119 -22.41 -5.02 0.17
N ILE A 120 -23.25 -4.02 -0.10
CA ILE A 120 -23.24 -3.30 -1.38
C ILE A 120 -21.99 -2.42 -1.47
N THR A 121 -21.69 -1.67 -0.41
CA THR A 121 -20.53 -0.77 -0.35
C THR A 121 -19.20 -1.51 -0.50
N VAL A 122 -19.07 -2.72 0.05
CA VAL A 122 -17.86 -3.54 -0.07
C VAL A 122 -17.51 -3.80 -1.53
N GLY A 123 -18.48 -4.16 -2.37
CA GLY A 123 -18.24 -4.36 -3.80
C GLY A 123 -17.72 -3.10 -4.50
N MET A 124 -18.31 -1.94 -4.18
CA MET A 124 -17.89 -0.66 -4.74
C MET A 124 -16.47 -0.27 -4.30
N ILE A 125 -16.13 -0.45 -3.03
CA ILE A 125 -14.78 -0.14 -2.52
C ILE A 125 -13.72 -1.01 -3.20
N LEU A 126 -13.98 -2.32 -3.36
CA LEU A 126 -13.03 -3.21 -4.03
C LEU A 126 -12.86 -2.86 -5.52
N ALA A 127 -13.94 -2.50 -6.21
CA ALA A 127 -13.86 -2.06 -7.60
C ALA A 127 -13.03 -0.78 -7.75
N ILE A 128 -13.23 0.19 -6.85
CA ILE A 128 -12.45 1.44 -6.83
C ILE A 128 -10.97 1.14 -6.50
N ALA A 129 -10.71 0.34 -5.47
CA ALA A 129 -9.36 -0.07 -5.08
C ALA A 129 -8.60 -0.75 -6.22
N ALA A 130 -9.26 -1.68 -6.92
CA ALA A 130 -8.70 -2.36 -8.08
C ALA A 130 -8.42 -1.37 -9.22
N SER A 131 -9.34 -0.43 -9.49
CA SER A 131 -9.12 0.60 -10.51
C SER A 131 -7.90 1.50 -10.19
N ILE A 132 -7.76 1.94 -8.94
CA ILE A 132 -6.63 2.78 -8.48
C ILE A 132 -5.29 2.06 -8.66
N ALA A 133 -5.22 0.77 -8.33
CA ALA A 133 -3.99 -0.01 -8.48
C ALA A 133 -3.69 -0.35 -9.94
N LEU A 134 -4.67 -0.95 -10.64
CA LEU A 134 -4.48 -1.47 -12.00
C LEU A 134 -4.27 -0.37 -13.04
N HIS A 135 -4.73 0.85 -12.78
CA HIS A 135 -4.51 2.02 -13.65
C HIS A 135 -3.51 3.01 -13.05
N GLY A 136 -2.74 2.64 -12.02
CA GLY A 136 -1.77 3.55 -11.38
C GLY A 136 -0.72 4.08 -12.35
N HIS A 137 -0.38 3.33 -13.40
CA HIS A 137 0.52 3.78 -14.46
C HIS A 137 -0.10 4.79 -15.44
N LEU A 138 -1.41 4.97 -15.43
CA LEU A 138 -2.16 5.88 -16.32
C LEU A 138 -2.73 7.10 -15.58
N THR A 139 -3.20 6.89 -14.34
CA THR A 139 -3.96 7.87 -13.57
C THR A 139 -3.39 7.96 -12.15
N PRO A 140 -3.52 9.12 -11.46
CA PRO A 140 -3.05 9.27 -10.09
C PRO A 140 -3.56 8.15 -9.19
N GLY A 141 -2.64 7.45 -8.54
CA GLY A 141 -2.94 6.23 -7.82
C GLY A 141 -1.68 5.40 -7.59
N GLY A 142 -1.81 4.09 -7.73
CA GLY A 142 -0.73 3.14 -7.47
C GLY A 142 -1.17 1.97 -6.60
N GLY A 143 -0.27 1.00 -6.45
CA GLY A 143 -0.51 -0.20 -5.67
C GLY A 143 -0.78 0.10 -4.20
N PHE A 144 0.01 0.97 -3.58
CA PHE A 144 -0.16 1.33 -2.17
C PHE A 144 -1.53 1.94 -1.87
N GLN A 145 -1.95 2.94 -2.65
CA GLN A 145 -3.23 3.62 -2.49
C GLN A 145 -4.40 2.68 -2.75
N GLY A 146 -4.30 1.83 -3.78
CA GLY A 146 -5.27 0.78 -4.05
C GLY A 146 -5.37 -0.22 -2.90
N GLY A 147 -4.22 -0.67 -2.37
CA GLY A 147 -4.15 -1.60 -1.25
C GLY A 147 -4.72 -1.02 0.05
N ALA A 148 -4.39 0.23 0.37
CA ALA A 148 -4.94 0.95 1.51
C ALA A 148 -6.46 1.11 1.39
N THR A 149 -6.96 1.41 0.19
CA THR A 149 -8.40 1.48 -0.10
C THR A 149 -9.07 0.12 0.07
N ALA A 150 -8.46 -0.96 -0.44
CA ALA A 150 -8.97 -2.31 -0.26
C ALA A 150 -9.01 -2.72 1.23
N ALA A 151 -8.04 -2.29 2.04
CA ALA A 151 -8.01 -2.57 3.48
C ALA A 151 -9.18 -1.94 4.27
N VAL A 152 -9.87 -0.94 3.71
CA VAL A 152 -11.09 -0.38 4.29
C VAL A 152 -12.19 -1.45 4.39
N VAL A 153 -12.24 -2.41 3.47
CA VAL A 153 -13.24 -3.50 3.48
C VAL A 153 -13.13 -4.37 4.73
N PRO A 154 -12.01 -5.02 5.03
CA PRO A 154 -11.89 -5.82 6.25
C PRO A 154 -12.09 -4.97 7.51
N LEU A 155 -11.65 -3.70 7.51
CA LEU A 155 -11.93 -2.79 8.63
C LEU A 155 -13.45 -2.57 8.83
N LEU A 156 -14.18 -2.25 7.76
CA LEU A 156 -15.63 -2.08 7.82
C LEU A 156 -16.33 -3.36 8.26
N VAL A 157 -15.94 -4.51 7.72
CA VAL A 157 -16.53 -5.80 8.10
C VAL A 157 -16.25 -6.13 9.56
N LEU A 158 -15.05 -5.82 10.06
CA LEU A 158 -14.66 -6.01 11.46
C LEU A 158 -15.53 -5.18 12.40
N VAL A 159 -15.74 -3.90 12.08
CA VAL A 159 -16.54 -2.97 12.89
C VAL A 159 -18.04 -3.31 12.83
N ILE A 160 -18.55 -3.66 11.64
CA ILE A 160 -19.99 -3.76 11.39
C ILE A 160 -20.53 -5.17 11.69
N PHE A 161 -19.73 -6.22 11.48
CA PHE A 161 -20.13 -7.59 11.72
C PHE A 161 -19.43 -8.15 12.96
N SER A 162 -18.13 -8.39 12.86
CA SER A 162 -17.22 -8.77 13.95
C SER A 162 -15.93 -9.34 13.37
N LYS A 163 -14.89 -9.40 14.21
CA LYS A 163 -13.69 -10.20 13.94
C LYS A 163 -14.00 -11.65 13.58
N TYR A 164 -14.87 -12.32 14.36
CA TYR A 164 -15.22 -13.73 14.13
C TYR A 164 -15.92 -13.95 12.78
N TYR A 165 -16.81 -13.03 12.39
CA TYR A 165 -17.43 -13.06 11.06
C TYR A 165 -16.38 -12.94 9.95
N LEU A 166 -15.40 -12.06 10.10
CA LEU A 166 -14.33 -11.89 9.10
C LEU A 166 -13.45 -13.15 9.00
N GLU A 167 -13.07 -13.75 10.13
CA GLU A 167 -12.26 -14.98 10.17
C GLU A 167 -13.01 -16.18 9.56
N THR A 168 -14.32 -16.34 9.82
CA THR A 168 -15.14 -17.39 9.18
C THR A 168 -15.27 -17.24 7.66
N ARG A 169 -15.01 -16.05 7.12
CA ARG A 169 -14.93 -15.80 5.66
C ARG A 169 -13.52 -16.05 5.09
N GLY A 170 -12.62 -16.64 5.87
CA GLY A 170 -11.25 -16.97 5.44
C GLY A 170 -10.25 -15.82 5.61
N VAL A 171 -10.67 -14.67 6.11
CA VAL A 171 -9.78 -13.53 6.36
C VAL A 171 -9.19 -13.65 7.77
N SER A 172 -8.23 -14.56 7.90
CA SER A 172 -7.47 -14.79 9.13
C SER A 172 -6.09 -14.14 9.07
N LYS A 173 -5.46 -13.95 10.24
CA LYS A 173 -4.07 -13.46 10.34
C LYS A 173 -3.11 -14.25 9.43
N ASN A 174 -3.19 -15.57 9.47
CA ASN A 174 -2.29 -16.45 8.71
C ASN A 174 -2.56 -16.36 7.21
N ALA A 175 -3.83 -16.33 6.79
CA ALA A 175 -4.18 -16.16 5.38
C ALA A 175 -3.68 -14.81 4.84
N MET A 176 -3.83 -13.73 5.61
CA MET A 176 -3.32 -12.42 5.21
C MET A 176 -1.79 -12.38 5.20
N LEU A 177 -1.11 -13.05 6.13
CA LEU A 177 0.35 -13.21 6.06
C LEU A 177 0.78 -13.91 4.76
N SER A 178 0.07 -14.95 4.35
CA SER A 178 0.35 -15.64 3.07
C SER A 178 0.12 -14.72 1.87
N ILE A 179 -1.02 -14.03 1.77
CA ILE A 179 -1.30 -13.09 0.67
C ILE A 179 -0.24 -11.99 0.62
N ARG A 180 0.13 -11.47 1.78
CA ARG A 180 1.15 -10.44 1.89
C ARG A 180 2.50 -10.92 1.39
N SER A 181 2.95 -12.09 1.83
CA SER A 181 4.20 -12.70 1.37
C SER A 181 4.19 -12.96 -0.13
N LEU A 182 3.05 -13.40 -0.69
CA LEU A 182 2.90 -13.56 -2.15
C LEU A 182 3.03 -12.22 -2.89
N GLY A 183 2.45 -11.14 -2.37
CA GLY A 183 2.62 -9.80 -2.92
C GLY A 183 4.10 -9.37 -2.91
N LEU A 184 4.81 -9.58 -1.80
CA LEU A 184 6.24 -9.24 -1.71
C LEU A 184 7.13 -10.06 -2.63
N ILE A 185 6.85 -11.36 -2.74
CA ILE A 185 7.52 -12.23 -3.72
C ILE A 185 7.24 -11.73 -5.13
N GLY A 186 5.99 -11.34 -5.43
CA GLY A 186 5.62 -10.75 -6.72
C GLY A 186 6.38 -9.46 -7.05
N ILE A 187 6.54 -8.55 -6.09
CA ILE A 187 7.39 -7.35 -6.23
C ILE A 187 8.83 -7.76 -6.52
N GLY A 188 9.39 -8.69 -5.73
CA GLY A 188 10.75 -9.21 -5.94
C GLY A 188 10.92 -9.81 -7.34
N LEU A 189 10.04 -10.71 -7.76
CA LEU A 189 10.07 -11.32 -9.09
C LEU A 189 9.97 -10.27 -10.20
N THR A 190 9.08 -9.28 -10.04
CA THR A 190 8.92 -8.19 -11.00
C THR A 190 10.19 -7.35 -11.11
N ALA A 191 10.89 -7.09 -10.01
CA ALA A 191 12.17 -6.38 -10.02
C ALA A 191 13.27 -7.13 -10.78
N PHE A 192 13.22 -8.46 -10.83
CA PHE A 192 14.22 -9.29 -11.51
C PHE A 192 13.77 -9.79 -12.90
N ILE A 193 12.51 -9.61 -13.29
CA ILE A 193 11.97 -10.27 -14.49
C ILE A 193 12.70 -9.86 -15.77
N VAL A 194 12.99 -8.57 -15.95
CA VAL A 194 13.70 -8.08 -17.15
C VAL A 194 15.17 -8.51 -17.13
N LEU A 195 15.80 -8.57 -15.95
CA LEU A 195 17.14 -9.13 -15.80
C LEU A 195 17.18 -10.61 -16.24
N ILE A 196 16.23 -11.41 -15.77
CA ILE A 196 16.13 -12.83 -16.14
C ILE A 196 15.96 -12.98 -17.65
N VAL A 197 15.07 -12.19 -18.27
CA VAL A 197 14.89 -12.20 -19.74
C VAL A 197 16.17 -11.79 -20.47
N GLY A 198 16.88 -10.77 -19.98
CA GLY A 198 18.16 -10.34 -20.52
C GLY A 198 19.22 -11.46 -20.50
N LEU A 199 19.37 -12.12 -19.34
CA LEU A 199 20.28 -13.25 -19.16
C LEU A 199 19.94 -14.43 -20.09
N MET A 200 18.65 -14.78 -20.21
CA MET A 200 18.19 -15.83 -21.12
C MET A 200 18.42 -15.50 -22.60
N SER A 201 18.39 -14.21 -22.94
CA SER A 201 18.59 -13.72 -24.31
C SER A 201 20.07 -13.43 -24.64
N GLY A 202 20.99 -13.59 -23.68
CA GLY A 202 22.41 -13.26 -23.86
C GLY A 202 22.69 -11.76 -23.99
N THR A 203 21.85 -10.92 -23.37
CA THR A 203 21.94 -9.45 -23.44
C THR A 203 21.99 -8.83 -22.04
N ASN A 204 22.46 -7.59 -21.95
CA ASN A 204 22.47 -6.86 -20.68
C ASN A 204 21.05 -6.42 -20.29
N ALA A 205 20.78 -6.49 -18.99
CA ALA A 205 19.58 -5.96 -18.36
C ALA A 205 19.89 -5.66 -16.87
N TYR A 206 19.06 -4.84 -16.23
CA TYR A 206 19.24 -4.42 -14.85
C TYR A 206 18.08 -4.85 -13.96
N VAL A 207 18.35 -4.93 -12.66
CA VAL A 207 17.31 -5.02 -11.64
C VAL A 207 16.46 -3.75 -11.70
N PHE A 208 15.14 -3.88 -11.51
CA PHE A 208 14.13 -2.81 -11.68
C PHE A 208 13.99 -2.26 -13.10
N GLN A 209 14.65 -2.84 -14.11
CA GLN A 209 14.45 -2.38 -15.49
C GLN A 209 13.02 -2.66 -15.95
N ASN A 210 12.35 -1.62 -16.48
CA ASN A 210 11.03 -1.72 -17.09
C ASN A 210 11.13 -1.79 -18.62
N GLN A 211 11.69 -0.74 -19.22
CA GLN A 211 11.81 -0.54 -20.66
C GLN A 211 13.28 -0.66 -21.13
N PRO A 212 13.52 -0.85 -22.43
CA PRO A 212 14.87 -0.88 -22.99
C PRO A 212 15.70 0.36 -22.63
N LYS A 213 17.00 0.19 -22.41
CA LYS A 213 18.00 1.24 -22.21
C LYS A 213 19.10 1.16 -23.28
N PRO A 214 19.91 2.22 -23.50
CA PRO A 214 20.92 2.25 -24.56
C PRO A 214 21.90 1.07 -24.54
N ASP A 215 22.25 0.58 -23.36
CA ASP A 215 23.17 -0.54 -23.11
C ASP A 215 22.48 -1.83 -22.66
N ALA A 216 21.15 -1.82 -22.55
CA ALA A 216 20.32 -2.94 -22.12
C ALA A 216 19.02 -2.99 -22.94
N PRO A 217 19.01 -3.65 -24.12
CA PRO A 217 17.95 -3.49 -25.13
C PRO A 217 16.63 -4.21 -24.80
N VAL A 218 16.57 -4.97 -23.71
CA VAL A 218 15.39 -5.77 -23.32
C VAL A 218 14.45 -4.95 -22.43
N GLY A 219 13.14 -5.19 -22.53
CA GLY A 219 12.13 -4.63 -21.64
C GLY A 219 10.83 -5.42 -21.70
N LEU A 220 9.90 -5.13 -20.80
CA LEU A 220 8.54 -5.67 -20.91
C LEU A 220 7.69 -4.86 -21.89
N PRO A 221 6.71 -5.48 -22.57
CA PRO A 221 5.82 -4.77 -23.48
C PRO A 221 5.14 -3.59 -22.79
N ALA A 222 5.36 -2.38 -23.33
CA ALA A 222 4.68 -1.16 -22.89
C ALA A 222 3.22 -1.08 -23.35
N LEU A 223 2.89 -1.81 -24.42
CA LEU A 223 1.60 -1.79 -25.10
C LEU A 223 1.05 -3.23 -25.21
N PHE A 224 -0.24 -3.38 -24.99
CA PHE A 224 -1.00 -4.61 -25.25
C PHE A 224 -2.28 -4.25 -26.00
N ASP A 225 -2.44 -4.76 -27.22
CA ASP A 225 -3.58 -4.47 -28.10
C ASP A 225 -3.88 -2.96 -28.26
N GLY A 226 -2.82 -2.15 -28.43
CA GLY A 226 -2.91 -0.70 -28.55
C GLY A 226 -3.14 0.06 -27.22
N GLN A 227 -3.35 -0.64 -26.11
CA GLN A 227 -3.50 -0.05 -24.78
C GLN A 227 -2.16 0.02 -24.04
N VAL A 228 -1.94 1.10 -23.30
CA VAL A 228 -0.71 1.28 -22.51
C VAL A 228 -0.80 0.48 -21.21
N ILE A 229 0.11 -0.48 -21.04
CA ILE A 229 0.26 -1.30 -19.83
C ILE A 229 1.52 -0.98 -19.04
N SER A 230 2.45 -0.19 -19.60
CA SER A 230 3.67 0.31 -18.94
C SER A 230 4.59 -0.78 -18.36
N GLY A 231 4.59 -1.98 -18.94
CA GLY A 231 5.53 -3.04 -18.62
C GLY A 231 5.49 -3.49 -17.15
N THR A 232 6.62 -3.36 -16.44
CA THR A 232 6.76 -3.85 -15.05
C THR A 232 5.92 -3.07 -14.04
N LEU A 233 5.62 -1.79 -14.30
CA LEU A 233 4.86 -0.92 -13.39
C LEU A 233 3.48 -1.49 -13.06
N TRP A 234 2.82 -2.11 -14.02
CA TRP A 234 1.51 -2.72 -13.80
C TRP A 234 1.58 -3.88 -12.79
N PHE A 235 2.59 -4.73 -12.90
CA PHE A 235 2.81 -5.83 -11.98
C PHE A 235 3.22 -5.34 -10.59
N PHE A 236 4.08 -4.33 -10.52
CA PHE A 236 4.45 -3.72 -9.25
C PHE A 236 3.22 -3.18 -8.51
N ASN A 237 2.37 -2.41 -9.18
CA ASN A 237 1.13 -1.90 -8.59
C ASN A 237 0.18 -3.03 -8.15
N LEU A 238 0.03 -4.08 -8.95
CA LEU A 238 -0.81 -5.23 -8.61
C LEU A 238 -0.33 -5.93 -7.33
N PHE A 239 0.96 -6.26 -7.28
CA PHE A 239 1.52 -7.01 -6.15
C PHE A 239 1.62 -6.16 -4.88
N GLU A 240 1.94 -4.88 -5.01
CA GLU A 240 1.93 -3.93 -3.91
C GLU A 240 0.51 -3.77 -3.33
N MET A 241 -0.53 -3.69 -4.17
CA MET A 241 -1.92 -3.63 -3.70
C MET A 241 -2.23 -4.79 -2.74
N PHE A 242 -1.88 -6.03 -3.11
CA PHE A 242 -2.09 -7.18 -2.24
C PHE A 242 -1.25 -7.14 -0.96
N ALA A 243 0.03 -6.77 -1.08
CA ALA A 243 0.94 -6.68 0.06
C ALA A 243 0.45 -5.63 1.09
N VAL A 244 -0.03 -4.48 0.61
CA VAL A 244 -0.51 -3.37 1.43
C VAL A 244 -1.88 -3.69 2.04
N ALA A 245 -2.83 -4.17 1.24
CA ALA A 245 -4.16 -4.55 1.74
C ALA A 245 -4.08 -5.61 2.84
N ALA A 246 -3.28 -6.65 2.62
CA ALA A 246 -3.08 -7.71 3.60
C ALA A 246 -2.33 -7.21 4.84
N GLY A 247 -1.33 -6.33 4.69
CA GLY A 247 -0.60 -5.72 5.79
C GLY A 247 -1.52 -4.97 6.76
N PHE A 248 -2.33 -4.04 6.25
CA PHE A 248 -3.29 -3.32 7.08
C PHE A 248 -4.34 -4.25 7.70
N THR A 249 -4.81 -5.24 6.95
CA THR A 249 -5.78 -6.23 7.47
C THR A 249 -5.23 -6.99 8.67
N ILE A 250 -3.94 -7.38 8.65
CA ILE A 250 -3.29 -8.01 9.80
C ILE A 250 -3.33 -7.08 11.01
N VAL A 251 -2.95 -5.81 10.84
CA VAL A 251 -2.98 -4.83 11.95
C VAL A 251 -4.38 -4.71 12.53
N PHE A 252 -5.41 -4.58 11.70
CA PHE A 252 -6.79 -4.47 12.16
C PHE A 252 -7.23 -5.73 12.93
N LEU A 253 -6.88 -6.92 12.45
CA LEU A 253 -7.17 -8.18 13.15
C LEU A 253 -6.47 -8.25 14.51
N LEU A 254 -5.21 -7.79 14.60
CA LEU A 254 -4.46 -7.75 15.86
C LEU A 254 -5.03 -6.71 16.84
N LEU A 255 -5.36 -5.51 16.37
CA LEU A 255 -5.96 -4.45 17.19
C LEU A 255 -7.38 -4.80 17.66
N SER A 256 -8.06 -5.73 16.98
CA SER A 256 -9.37 -6.22 17.38
C SER A 256 -9.34 -7.32 18.45
N ILE A 257 -8.16 -7.73 18.91
CA ILE A 257 -8.04 -8.67 20.03
C ILE A 257 -8.56 -7.97 21.31
N PRO A 258 -9.50 -8.57 22.04
CA PRO A 258 -10.01 -7.99 23.27
C PRO A 258 -8.91 -7.76 24.31
N GLU A 259 -8.92 -6.59 24.96
CA GLU A 259 -7.92 -6.24 26.00
C GLU A 259 -7.84 -7.28 27.12
N ARG A 260 -8.98 -7.88 27.51
CA ARG A 260 -9.02 -8.95 28.52
C ARG A 260 -8.12 -10.14 28.17
N ASP A 261 -8.04 -10.49 26.89
CA ASP A 261 -7.25 -11.62 26.41
C ASP A 261 -5.76 -11.26 26.46
N VAL A 262 -5.43 -10.00 26.16
CA VAL A 262 -4.07 -9.45 26.29
C VAL A 262 -3.63 -9.41 27.76
N PHE A 263 -4.44 -8.85 28.66
CA PHE A 263 -4.13 -8.78 30.09
C PHE A 263 -4.02 -10.16 30.73
N LYS A 264 -4.86 -11.11 30.31
CA LYS A 264 -4.76 -12.49 30.77
C LYS A 264 -3.40 -13.09 30.41
N TYR A 265 -2.99 -12.96 29.15
CA TYR A 265 -1.68 -13.43 28.69
C TYR A 265 -0.52 -12.78 29.47
N LEU A 266 -0.55 -11.46 29.67
CA LEU A 266 0.52 -10.76 30.40
C LEU A 266 0.61 -11.16 31.88
N LYS A 267 -0.51 -11.51 32.51
CA LYS A 267 -0.53 -12.05 33.87
C LYS A 267 0.07 -13.45 33.91
N GLU A 268 -0.33 -14.32 32.99
CA GLU A 268 0.19 -15.69 32.89
C GLU A 268 1.71 -15.71 32.62
N GLU A 269 2.19 -14.83 31.73
CA GLU A 269 3.63 -14.70 31.41
C GLU A 269 4.44 -14.10 32.59
N GLY A 270 3.82 -13.21 33.39
CA GLY A 270 4.45 -12.63 34.58
C GLY A 270 4.50 -13.56 35.80
N GLU A 271 3.71 -14.64 35.83
CA GLU A 271 3.74 -15.67 36.87
C GLU A 271 4.77 -16.79 36.57
N GLU A 272 5.32 -16.85 35.36
CA GLU A 272 6.37 -17.81 34.96
C GLU A 272 7.82 -17.35 35.28
N TYR A 273 8.01 -16.13 35.81
CA TYR A 273 9.30 -15.57 36.23
C TYR A 273 9.32 -15.19 37.71
#